data_AF-A0A519HF72-F1
#
_entry.id   AF-A0A519HF72-F1
#
_cell.length_a   1.000
_cell.length_b   1.000
_cell.length_c   1.000
_cell.angle_alpha   90.00
_cell.angle_beta   90.00
_cell.angle_gamma   90.00
#
_symmetry.space_group_name_H-M   'P 1'
#
loop_
_entity.id
_entity.type
_entity.pdbx_description
1 polymer ?
#
loop_
_entity_poly.entity_id
_entity_poly.type
_entity_poly.pdbx_seq_one_letter_code
_entity_poly.pdbx_strand_id
1 'polypeptide(L)' 'MIRIEDIASHPDFRRLDTLQHGIATELRYATADNFVGHSVYAGIDCAWLRREAADALEAAAAWLHERRPGYRLLVLDALR' A
#
# COMPACT_ATOMS: atom_id res chain seq x y z
N MET A 1 -16.14 -13.28 -7.02
CA MET A 1 -14.92 -12.72 -7.61
C MET A 1 -15.11 -11.22 -7.69
N ILE A 2 -14.26 -10.42 -7.04
CA ILE A 2 -14.35 -8.96 -7.07
C ILE A 2 -13.59 -8.48 -8.29
N ARG A 3 -14.13 -7.52 -9.05
CA ARG A 3 -13.43 -6.94 -10.18
C ARG A 3 -12.57 -5.77 -9.73
N ILE A 4 -11.52 -5.47 -10.48
CA ILE A 4 -10.55 -4.45 -10.09
C ILE A 4 -11.17 -3.05 -10.10
N GLU A 5 -12.10 -2.80 -11.03
CA GLU A 5 -12.87 -1.57 -11.12
C GLU A 5 -13.78 -1.31 -9.90
N ASP A 6 -14.16 -2.37 -9.17
CA ASP A 6 -15.06 -2.26 -8.03
C ASP A 6 -14.31 -1.90 -6.74
N ILE A 7 -12.99 -2.12 -6.68
CA ILE A 7 -12.15 -1.99 -5.48
C ILE A 7 -12.28 -0.61 -4.85
N ALA A 8 -12.32 0.44 -5.67
CA ALA A 8 -12.35 1.81 -5.16
C ALA A 8 -13.60 2.14 -4.32
N SER A 9 -14.69 1.39 -4.56
CA SER A 9 -15.96 1.51 -3.83
C SER A 9 -16.19 0.38 -2.82
N HIS A 10 -15.32 -0.63 -2.80
CA HIS A 10 -15.56 -1.84 -2.03
C HIS A 10 -15.13 -1.66 -0.56
N PRO A 11 -16.01 -1.93 0.43
CA PRO A 11 -15.73 -1.64 1.84
C PRO A 11 -14.56 -2.45 2.42
N ASP A 12 -14.23 -3.60 1.83
CA ASP A 12 -13.11 -4.44 2.27
C ASP A 12 -11.73 -3.93 1.82
N PHE A 13 -11.63 -2.77 1.17
CA PHE A 13 -10.37 -2.19 0.75
C PHE A 13 -10.17 -0.78 1.31
N ARG A 14 -8.91 -0.44 1.58
CA ARG A 14 -8.47 0.90 1.99
C ARG A 14 -7.35 1.36 1.06
N ARG A 15 -7.34 2.65 0.71
CA ARG A 15 -6.23 3.25 -0.03
C ARG A 15 -5.03 3.46 0.88
N LEU A 16 -3.83 3.25 0.36
CA LEU A 16 -2.59 3.50 1.09
C LEU A 16 -2.44 4.96 1.55
N ASP A 17 -2.92 5.92 0.75
CA ASP A 17 -2.87 7.36 1.07
C ASP A 17 -3.78 7.77 2.23
N THR A 18 -4.69 6.89 2.67
CA THR A 18 -5.55 7.11 3.84
C THR A 18 -4.95 6.60 5.15
N LEU A 19 -3.81 5.90 5.09
CA LEU A 19 -3.18 5.33 6.29
C LEU A 19 -2.34 6.38 7.03
N GLN A 20 -2.34 6.30 8.35
CA GLN A 20 -1.71 7.27 9.23
C GLN A 20 -0.27 6.85 9.62
N HIS A 21 0.32 7.61 10.55
CA HIS A 21 1.62 7.32 11.17
C HIS A 21 2.82 7.34 10.21
N GLY A 22 2.73 8.12 9.13
CA GLY A 22 3.87 8.43 8.26
C GLY A 22 4.35 7.26 7.42
N ILE A 23 3.47 6.29 7.13
CA ILE A 23 3.75 5.21 6.18
C ILE A 23 4.13 5.81 4.82
N ALA A 24 5.30 5.42 4.30
CA ALA A 24 5.76 5.81 2.99
C ALA A 24 5.39 4.74 1.95
N THR A 25 5.26 5.14 0.69
CA THR A 25 4.94 4.25 -0.43
C THR A 25 5.90 4.47 -1.59
N GLU A 26 6.45 3.38 -2.14
CA GLU A 26 7.27 3.33 -3.35
C GLU A 26 6.87 2.06 -4.12
N LEU A 27 5.68 2.08 -4.75
CA LEU A 27 5.10 0.90 -5.41
C LEU A 27 5.95 0.47 -6.62
N ARG A 28 6.97 -0.35 -6.40
CA ARG A 28 8.05 -0.62 -7.36
C ARG A 28 7.54 -1.22 -8.67
N TYR A 29 6.57 -2.12 -8.59
CA TYR A 29 5.97 -2.75 -9.76
C TYR A 29 5.00 -1.86 -10.55
N ALA A 30 4.65 -0.67 -10.03
CA ALA A 30 3.93 0.35 -10.78
C ALA A 30 4.86 1.24 -11.62
N THR A 31 6.18 1.14 -11.45
CA THR A 31 7.18 1.95 -12.16
C THR A 31 8.22 1.07 -12.85
N ALA A 32 9.20 1.66 -13.54
CA ALA A 32 10.34 0.91 -14.09
C ALA A 32 11.43 0.60 -13.04
N ASP A 33 11.33 1.16 -11.83
CA ASP A 33 12.28 0.91 -10.73
C ASP A 33 11.99 -0.40 -10.01
N ASN A 34 12.09 -1.49 -10.77
CA ASN A 34 12.00 -2.86 -10.29
C ASN A 34 12.89 -3.76 -11.17
N PHE A 35 13.06 -5.01 -10.77
CA PHE A 35 13.99 -5.92 -11.45
C PHE A 35 13.60 -6.26 -12.90
N VAL A 36 12.34 -6.04 -13.30
CA VAL A 36 11.83 -6.29 -14.66
C VAL A 36 12.14 -5.10 -15.61
N GLY A 37 12.44 -3.92 -15.06
CA GLY A 37 12.79 -2.72 -15.83
C GLY A 37 11.63 -2.03 -16.55
N HIS A 38 10.37 -2.37 -16.22
CA HIS A 38 9.17 -1.69 -16.71
C HIS A 38 8.03 -1.83 -15.68
N SER A 39 6.97 -1.01 -15.86
CA SER A 39 5.77 -1.06 -15.02
C SER A 39 5.00 -2.36 -15.28
N VAL A 40 4.98 -3.25 -14.29
CA VAL A 40 4.26 -4.53 -14.34
C VAL A 40 2.75 -4.32 -14.18
N TYR A 41 2.36 -3.30 -13.41
CA TYR A 41 0.96 -2.97 -13.13
C TYR A 41 0.44 -1.80 -13.97
N ALA A 42 0.99 -1.61 -15.17
CA ALA A 42 0.56 -0.53 -16.06
C ALA A 42 -0.97 -0.59 -16.31
N GLY A 43 -1.65 0.52 -16.07
CA GLY A 43 -3.11 0.63 -16.24
C GLY A 43 -3.94 0.20 -15.02
N ILE A 44 -3.32 -0.16 -13.90
CA ILE A 44 -3.99 -0.55 -12.66
C ILE A 44 -3.68 0.47 -11.56
N ASP A 45 -4.71 0.97 -10.87
CA ASP A 45 -4.52 1.65 -9.58
C ASP A 45 -4.26 0.60 -8.50
N CYS A 46 -2.98 0.35 -8.20
CA CYS A 46 -2.55 -0.67 -7.26
C CYS A 46 -2.42 -0.17 -5.81
N ALA A 47 -2.72 1.10 -5.51
CA ALA A 47 -2.50 1.73 -4.21
C ALA A 47 -3.54 1.34 -3.14
N TRP A 48 -3.96 0.07 -3.12
CA TRP A 48 -5.02 -0.46 -2.29
C TRP A 48 -4.56 -1.67 -1.49
N LEU A 49 -5.03 -1.76 -0.25
CA LEU A 49 -4.89 -2.95 0.59
C LEU A 49 -6.26 -3.45 0.99
N ARG A 50 -6.34 -4.76 1.24
CA ARG A 50 -7.41 -5.35 2.03
C ARG A 50 -7.48 -4.64 3.39
N ARG A 51 -8.68 -4.35 3.89
CA ARG A 51 -8.92 -3.59 5.13
C ARG A 51 -8.15 -4.17 6.30
N GLU A 52 -8.18 -5.49 6.47
CA GLU A 52 -7.47 -6.19 7.54
C GLU A 52 -5.94 -5.97 7.47
N ALA A 53 -5.37 -5.91 6.27
CA ALA A 53 -3.94 -5.64 6.08
C ALA A 53 -3.61 -4.17 6.30
N ALA A 54 -4.47 -3.26 5.87
CA ALA A 54 -4.35 -1.83 6.12
C ALA A 54 -4.39 -1.51 7.62
N ASP A 55 -5.33 -2.11 8.36
CA ASP A 55 -5.47 -1.91 9.80
C ASP A 55 -4.25 -2.46 10.56
N ALA A 56 -3.75 -3.63 10.17
CA ALA A 56 -2.53 -4.21 10.75
C ALA A 56 -1.27 -3.38 10.43
N LEU A 57 -1.16 -2.85 9.22
CA LEU A 57 -0.05 -1.99 8.80
C LEU A 57 -0.05 -0.66 9.58
N GLU A 58 -1.22 -0.04 9.75
CA GLU A 58 -1.39 1.20 10.51
C GLU A 58 -1.03 1.00 12.00
N ALA A 59 -1.45 -0.12 12.60
CA ALA A 59 -1.07 -0.50 13.96
C ALA A 59 0.45 -0.74 14.10
N ALA A 60 1.08 -1.40 13.13
CA ALA A 60 2.52 -1.60 13.11
C ALA A 60 3.29 -0.28 12.95
N ALA A 61 2.79 0.63 12.12
CA ALA A 61 3.36 1.96 11.94
C ALA A 61 3.26 2.81 13.21
N ALA A 62 2.11 2.79 13.90
CA ALA A 62 1.93 3.44 15.19
C ALA A 62 2.94 2.92 16.22
N TRP A 63 3.05 1.60 16.36
CA TRP A 63 3.98 0.95 17.27
C TRP A 63 5.44 1.32 16.99
N LEU A 64 5.82 1.38 15.70
CA LEU A 64 7.16 1.76 15.26
C LEU A 64 7.45 3.22 15.60
N HIS A 65 6.50 4.11 15.34
CA HIS A 65 6.63 5.54 15.60
C HIS A 65 6.90 5.83 17.09
N GLU A 66 6.17 5.14 17.98
CA GLU A 66 6.35 5.26 19.43
C GLU A 66 7.74 4.78 19.89
N ARG A 67 8.20 3.64 19.36
CA ARG A 67 9.40 2.96 19.89
C ARG A 67 10.69 3.38 19.22
N ARG A 68 10.62 3.84 17.98
CA ARG A 68 11.76 4.21 17.16
C ARG A 68 11.45 5.50 16.40
N PRO A 69 11.41 6.65 17.09
CA PRO A 69 11.27 7.94 16.43
C PRO A 69 12.29 8.11 15.30
N GLY A 70 11.83 8.60 14.15
CA GLY A 70 12.64 8.75 12.93
C GLY A 70 12.62 7.55 11.98
N TYR A 71 12.04 6.41 12.38
CA TYR A 71 11.81 5.27 11.48
C TYR A 71 10.38 5.32 10.95
N ARG A 72 10.20 4.84 9.70
CA ARG A 72 8.90 4.67 9.06
C ARG A 72 8.86 3.36 8.28
N LEU A 73 7.66 2.80 8.14
CA LEU A 73 7.44 1.69 7.22
C LEU A 73 7.39 2.22 5.78
N LEU A 74 7.98 1.46 4.85
CA LEU A 74 7.96 1.73 3.42
C LEU A 74 7.26 0.57 2.71
N VAL A 75 6.11 0.85 2.10
CA VAL A 75 5.35 -0.10 1.31
C VAL A 75 5.88 -0.10 -0.12
N LEU A 76 6.42 -1.25 -0.55
CA LEU A 76 7.01 -1.42 -1.88
C LEU A 76 6.06 -2.08 -2.89
N ASP A 77 4.98 -2.71 -2.41
CA ASP A 77 3.99 -3.41 -3.22
C ASP A 77 2.64 -3.49 -2.49
N ALA A 78 1.55 -3.62 -3.24
CA ALA A 78 0.18 -3.64 -2.73
C ALA A 78 -0.75 -4.51 -3.60
N LEU A 79 -1.90 -3.99 -4.04
CA LEU A 79 -2.84 -4.74 -4.89
C LEU A 79 -2.18 -5.20 -6.20
N ARG A 80 -2.40 -6.47 -6.58
CA ARG A 80 -1.98 -7.05 -7.86
C ARG A 80 -3.12 -7.85 -8.49
#